data_AF-A0A5J4YFW4-F1
#
_entry.id   AF-A0A5J4YFW4-F1
#
_cell.length_a   1.000
_cell.length_b   1.000
_cell.length_c   1.000
_cell.angle_alpha   90.00
_cell.angle_beta   90.00
_cell.angle_gamma   90.00
#
_symmetry.space_group_name_H-M   'P 1'
#
loop_
_entity.id
_entity.type
_entity.pdbx_description
1 polymer ?
#
loop_
_entity_poly.entity_id
_entity_poly.type
_entity_poly.pdbx_seq_one_letter_code
_entity_poly.pdbx_strand_id
1 'polypeptide(L)'
;MQDAFSSPSCSILFSTLGRKPKEFGLHSLRKGAAMYATCGSVGGSSLISILRRGGWSVGDTLGRYLRADSAGDQFVGRCLAGLPINKATFALLPPHFTTESLCNQLISTKINTAIHMVFPFVDLAEYMNMREILLMRLASLIFHREWLQSTLPANHPLRQKFVTTAPELAELADYVVTTSESGMTATGIPPQTAILKQLQELRPENLLDGVKRILEECARRHDRPVKAESLLHFWKGKYRLVPKKWPGLPTVSPAADWQLWWEGYEHKFSETESVRISAFRLLKASDFATRSGQYALTEWRNLMTYYTNKVRILEPAIDHRHPSLADIQNMWKALEKHGIAPKSAEKMTQRTIRASNRTVLTTAKVIRKRRRAENVSTLP
;
A
#
# COMPACT_ATOMS: atom_id res chain seq x y z
N MET A 1 -46.23 -20.64 -21.66
CA MET A 1 -44.87 -20.01 -21.49
C MET A 1 -44.12 -20.54 -20.25
N GLN A 2 -44.80 -21.03 -19.20
CA GLN A 2 -44.21 -21.95 -18.20
C GLN A 2 -43.79 -23.30 -18.82
N ASP A 3 -44.32 -23.64 -19.99
CA ASP A 3 -44.07 -24.90 -20.69
C ASP A 3 -42.62 -25.05 -21.19
N ALA A 4 -41.89 -23.95 -21.43
CA ALA A 4 -40.51 -24.00 -21.95
C ALA A 4 -39.52 -24.65 -20.96
N PHE A 5 -39.71 -24.45 -19.65
CA PHE A 5 -38.89 -25.08 -18.61
C PHE A 5 -39.31 -26.51 -18.27
N SER A 6 -40.40 -27.00 -18.87
CA SER A 6 -40.87 -28.37 -18.70
C SER A 6 -40.19 -29.34 -19.66
N SER A 7 -39.29 -28.86 -20.54
CA SER A 7 -38.55 -29.74 -21.45
C SER A 7 -37.58 -30.66 -20.69
N PRO A 8 -37.35 -31.90 -21.17
CA PRO A 8 -36.39 -32.82 -20.58
C PRO A 8 -34.98 -32.21 -20.47
N SER A 9 -34.57 -31.44 -21.50
CA SER A 9 -33.27 -30.77 -21.54
C SER A 9 -33.10 -29.72 -20.44
N CYS A 10 -34.14 -28.93 -20.17
CA CYS A 10 -34.13 -27.96 -19.07
C CYS A 10 -34.10 -28.67 -17.71
N SER A 11 -34.83 -29.79 -17.56
CA SER A 11 -34.84 -30.56 -16.31
C SER A 11 -33.45 -31.14 -15.98
N ILE A 12 -32.75 -31.67 -16.98
CA ILE A 12 -31.36 -32.13 -16.84
C ILE A 12 -30.46 -30.97 -16.44
N LEU A 13 -30.56 -29.83 -17.12
CA LEU A 13 -29.75 -28.64 -16.82
C LEU A 13 -29.97 -28.16 -15.36
N PHE A 14 -31.22 -28.08 -14.90
CA PHE A 14 -31.56 -27.65 -13.55
C PHE A 14 -31.03 -28.63 -12.49
N SER A 15 -31.12 -29.93 -12.75
CA SER A 15 -30.53 -30.96 -11.90
C SER A 15 -29.01 -30.81 -11.81
N THR A 16 -28.33 -30.60 -12.95
CA THR A 16 -26.87 -30.39 -13.00
C THR A 16 -26.43 -29.13 -12.26
N LEU A 17 -27.21 -28.05 -12.35
CA LEU A 17 -26.92 -26.78 -11.66
C LEU A 17 -27.33 -26.78 -10.19
N GLY A 18 -28.09 -27.79 -9.72
CA GLY A 18 -28.61 -27.85 -8.35
C GLY A 18 -29.60 -26.72 -8.01
N ARG A 19 -30.31 -26.19 -9.01
CA ARG A 19 -31.17 -25.01 -8.89
C ARG A 19 -32.60 -25.33 -9.31
N LYS A 20 -33.61 -24.79 -8.62
CA LYS A 20 -35.02 -25.05 -8.97
C LYS A 20 -35.45 -24.21 -10.19
N PRO A 21 -36.38 -24.68 -11.04
CA PRO A 21 -36.85 -23.93 -12.22
C PRO A 21 -37.36 -22.51 -11.88
N LYS A 22 -38.00 -22.35 -10.73
CA LYS A 22 -38.50 -21.06 -10.22
C LYS A 22 -37.41 -20.04 -9.86
N GLU A 23 -36.15 -20.46 -9.75
CA GLU A 23 -35.00 -19.58 -9.53
C GLU A 23 -34.48 -18.97 -10.84
N PHE A 24 -34.97 -19.43 -12.00
CA PHE A 24 -34.60 -18.90 -13.29
C PHE A 24 -35.67 -17.95 -13.80
N GLY A 25 -35.26 -16.73 -14.17
CA GLY A 25 -36.15 -15.77 -14.81
C GLY A 25 -36.48 -16.20 -16.24
N LEU A 26 -37.77 -16.24 -16.60
CA LEU A 26 -38.27 -16.50 -17.96
C LEU A 26 -38.07 -15.31 -18.92
N HIS A 27 -37.28 -14.33 -18.52
CA HIS A 27 -37.14 -13.06 -19.21
C HIS A 27 -35.77 -12.96 -19.89
N SER A 28 -35.74 -12.35 -21.08
CA SER A 28 -34.54 -12.25 -21.90
C SER A 28 -33.38 -11.61 -21.13
N LEU A 29 -32.14 -11.94 -21.53
CA LEU A 29 -30.90 -11.37 -20.99
C LEU A 29 -30.95 -9.84 -20.88
N ARG A 30 -31.67 -9.17 -21.80
CA ARG A 30 -31.91 -7.72 -21.79
C ARG A 30 -32.62 -7.22 -20.53
N LYS A 31 -33.65 -7.94 -20.04
CA LYS A 31 -34.38 -7.55 -18.83
C LYS A 31 -33.56 -7.77 -17.56
N GLY A 32 -32.82 -8.88 -17.49
CA GLY A 32 -31.91 -9.15 -16.38
C GLY A 32 -30.78 -8.11 -16.30
N ALA A 33 -30.17 -7.79 -17.45
CA ALA A 33 -29.16 -6.74 -17.57
C ALA A 33 -29.70 -5.37 -17.12
N ALA A 34 -30.91 -4.99 -17.56
CA ALA A 34 -31.54 -3.75 -17.13
C ALA A 34 -31.75 -3.70 -15.61
N MET A 35 -32.29 -4.77 -15.01
CA MET A 35 -32.48 -4.85 -13.56
C MET A 35 -31.15 -4.78 -12.80
N TYR A 36 -30.10 -5.44 -13.30
CA TYR A 36 -28.78 -5.38 -12.69
C TYR A 36 -28.20 -3.95 -12.71
N ALA A 37 -28.34 -3.24 -13.84
CA ALA A 37 -27.86 -1.86 -13.97
C ALA A 37 -28.69 -0.85 -13.14
N THR A 38 -29.99 -1.08 -12.95
CA THR A 38 -30.85 -0.20 -12.13
C THR A 38 -30.73 -0.47 -10.64
N CYS A 39 -30.66 -1.74 -10.23
CA CYS A 39 -30.82 -2.16 -8.84
C CYS A 39 -29.53 -2.68 -8.19
N GLY A 40 -28.43 -2.76 -8.92
CA GLY A 40 -27.14 -3.24 -8.41
C GLY A 40 -26.42 -2.25 -7.48
N SER A 41 -26.87 -1.00 -7.38
CA SER A 41 -26.29 0.03 -6.53
C SER A 41 -27.26 1.20 -6.31
N VAL A 42 -27.09 1.93 -5.21
CA VAL A 42 -27.82 3.18 -4.93
C VAL A 42 -27.36 4.36 -5.79
N GLY A 43 -26.15 4.30 -6.37
CA GLY A 43 -25.66 5.28 -7.34
C GLY A 43 -26.06 4.96 -8.77
N GLY A 44 -27.25 4.39 -8.97
CA GLY A 44 -27.68 3.67 -10.17
C GLY A 44 -27.45 4.39 -11.51
N SER A 45 -27.40 3.59 -12.58
CA SER A 45 -27.22 4.12 -13.93
C SER A 45 -28.40 4.99 -14.39
N SER A 46 -28.12 5.90 -15.34
CA SER A 46 -29.17 6.67 -16.02
C SER A 46 -30.21 5.72 -16.63
N LEU A 47 -31.46 5.87 -16.21
CA LEU A 47 -32.57 5.08 -16.75
C LEU A 47 -32.64 5.21 -18.27
N ILE A 48 -32.37 6.40 -18.82
CA ILE A 48 -32.36 6.64 -20.26
C ILE A 48 -31.32 5.79 -20.98
N SER A 49 -30.09 5.70 -20.45
CA SER A 49 -29.04 4.87 -21.03
C SER A 49 -29.42 3.38 -20.99
N ILE A 50 -30.08 2.93 -19.92
CA ILE A 50 -30.58 1.55 -19.80
C ILE A 50 -31.70 1.27 -20.80
N LEU A 51 -32.71 2.15 -20.90
CA LEU A 51 -33.81 2.00 -21.86
C LEU A 51 -33.27 1.92 -23.29
N ARG A 52 -32.30 2.78 -23.64
CA ARG A 52 -31.66 2.78 -24.96
C ARG A 52 -30.90 1.48 -25.23
N ARG A 53 -30.06 1.00 -24.31
CA ARG A 53 -29.36 -0.31 -24.44
C ARG A 53 -30.33 -1.49 -24.47
N GLY A 54 -31.47 -1.39 -23.79
CA GLY A 54 -32.56 -2.37 -23.83
C GLY A 54 -33.32 -2.40 -25.16
N GLY A 55 -33.18 -1.35 -25.99
CA GLY A 55 -33.99 -1.15 -27.19
C GLY A 55 -35.44 -0.75 -26.88
N TRP A 56 -35.66 -0.07 -25.76
CA TRP A 56 -36.98 0.35 -25.29
C TRP A 56 -37.24 1.82 -25.61
N SER A 57 -38.48 2.15 -25.94
CA SER A 57 -38.89 3.53 -26.18
C SER A 57 -38.80 4.35 -24.90
N VAL A 58 -38.19 5.53 -24.99
CA VAL A 58 -38.18 6.54 -23.92
C VAL A 58 -39.50 7.33 -23.89
N GLY A 59 -40.27 7.29 -24.98
CA GLY A 59 -41.47 8.10 -25.19
C GLY A 59 -41.16 9.48 -25.76
N ASP A 60 -42.13 10.05 -26.48
CA ASP A 60 -41.95 11.30 -27.25
C ASP A 60 -41.63 12.51 -26.38
N THR A 61 -42.32 12.65 -25.25
CA THR A 61 -42.13 13.81 -24.36
C THR A 61 -40.75 13.75 -23.71
N LEU A 62 -40.42 12.65 -23.01
CA LEU A 62 -39.14 12.51 -22.32
C LEU A 62 -37.96 12.49 -23.29
N GLY A 63 -38.13 11.93 -24.50
CA GLY A 63 -37.11 11.91 -25.53
C GLY A 63 -36.70 13.30 -26.05
N ARG A 64 -37.55 14.32 -25.91
CA ARG A 64 -37.22 15.72 -26.28
C ARG A 64 -36.34 16.41 -25.24
N TYR A 65 -36.54 16.08 -23.96
CA TYR A 65 -35.85 16.75 -22.84
C TYR A 65 -34.61 15.98 -22.36
N LEU A 66 -34.66 14.65 -22.40
CA LEU A 66 -33.61 13.78 -21.89
C LEU A 66 -32.79 13.22 -23.04
N ARG A 67 -31.64 13.84 -23.28
CA ARG A 67 -30.70 13.39 -24.32
C ARG A 67 -29.97 12.14 -23.87
N ALA A 68 -29.76 11.22 -24.81
CA ALA A 68 -28.79 10.16 -24.61
C ALA A 68 -27.40 10.80 -24.53
N ASP A 69 -26.68 10.51 -23.45
CA ASP A 69 -25.31 10.94 -23.28
C ASP A 69 -24.35 9.74 -23.26
N SER A 70 -23.16 9.98 -23.82
CA SER A 70 -22.08 9.01 -23.91
C SER A 70 -21.59 8.53 -22.55
N ALA A 71 -21.52 9.40 -21.54
CA ALA A 71 -20.99 9.01 -20.22
C ALA A 71 -21.94 8.04 -19.51
N GLY A 72 -23.24 8.30 -19.58
CA GLY A 72 -24.26 7.39 -19.03
C GLY A 72 -24.25 6.02 -19.72
N ASP A 73 -24.12 5.99 -21.04
CA ASP A 73 -24.02 4.75 -21.81
C ASP A 73 -22.76 3.94 -21.45
N GLN A 74 -21.59 4.61 -21.41
CA GLN A 74 -20.32 3.98 -21.04
C GLN A 74 -20.35 3.44 -19.61
N PHE A 75 -20.96 4.17 -18.67
CA PHE A 75 -21.15 3.71 -17.29
C PHE A 75 -22.01 2.45 -17.21
N VAL A 76 -23.16 2.41 -17.92
CA VAL A 76 -23.98 1.20 -18.01
C VAL A 76 -23.16 0.05 -18.62
N GLY A 77 -22.38 0.32 -19.66
CA GLY A 77 -21.49 -0.68 -20.27
C GLY A 77 -20.54 -1.31 -19.28
N ARG A 78 -19.89 -0.51 -18.43
CA ARG A 78 -19.01 -1.01 -17.35
C ARG A 78 -19.77 -1.83 -16.31
N CYS A 79 -20.96 -1.38 -15.91
CA CYS A 79 -21.80 -2.13 -14.98
C CYS A 79 -22.15 -3.51 -15.56
N LEU A 80 -22.61 -3.55 -16.81
CA LEU A 80 -22.99 -4.80 -17.49
C LEU A 80 -21.79 -5.71 -17.80
N ALA A 81 -20.57 -5.16 -17.86
CA ALA A 81 -19.34 -5.94 -17.90
C ALA A 81 -18.97 -6.59 -16.55
N GLY A 82 -19.77 -6.37 -15.50
CA GLY A 82 -19.57 -6.97 -14.17
C GLY A 82 -18.53 -6.24 -13.31
N LEU A 83 -18.13 -5.02 -13.68
CA LEU A 83 -17.14 -4.29 -12.90
C LEU A 83 -17.71 -3.81 -11.56
N PRO A 84 -16.92 -3.85 -10.47
CA PRO A 84 -17.41 -3.56 -9.13
C PRO A 84 -17.54 -2.05 -8.89
N ILE A 85 -18.76 -1.51 -9.02
CA ILE A 85 -19.10 -0.08 -8.91
C ILE A 85 -18.55 0.63 -7.66
N ASN A 86 -18.38 -0.11 -6.56
CA ASN A 86 -17.92 0.41 -5.27
C ASN A 86 -16.42 0.16 -5.01
N LYS A 87 -15.62 -0.09 -6.05
CA LYS A 87 -14.16 -0.27 -5.95
C LYS A 87 -13.45 0.59 -6.98
N ALA A 88 -12.21 1.01 -6.70
CA ALA A 88 -11.37 1.71 -7.65
C ALA A 88 -11.13 0.90 -8.95
N THR A 89 -11.16 -0.44 -8.84
CA THR A 89 -11.09 -1.36 -9.98
C THR A 89 -12.28 -1.26 -10.93
N PHE A 90 -13.32 -0.48 -10.61
CA PHE A 90 -14.33 -0.11 -11.59
C PHE A 90 -13.76 0.65 -12.79
N ALA A 91 -12.58 1.28 -12.65
CA ALA A 91 -11.87 1.95 -13.73
C ALA A 91 -10.89 1.05 -14.50
N LEU A 92 -10.86 -0.26 -14.23
CA LEU A 92 -9.98 -1.20 -14.95
C LEU A 92 -10.28 -1.15 -16.45
N LEU A 93 -9.24 -1.16 -17.28
CA LEU A 93 -9.38 -1.33 -18.72
C LEU A 93 -9.45 -2.83 -19.06
N PRO A 94 -10.13 -3.21 -20.16
CA PRO A 94 -10.02 -4.56 -20.68
C PRO A 94 -8.54 -4.89 -20.99
N PRO A 95 -8.10 -6.15 -20.93
CA PRO A 95 -6.76 -6.51 -21.37
C PRO A 95 -6.49 -6.09 -22.81
N HIS A 96 -5.36 -5.42 -23.04
CA HIS A 96 -4.98 -4.91 -24.36
C HIS A 96 -3.45 -4.81 -24.48
N PHE A 97 -2.96 -4.77 -25.72
CA PHE A 97 -1.55 -4.57 -26.02
C PHE A 97 -1.18 -3.08 -25.88
N THR A 98 0.04 -2.80 -25.43
CA THR A 98 0.54 -1.42 -25.33
C THR A 98 0.78 -0.81 -26.71
N THR A 99 0.65 0.51 -26.85
CA THR A 99 0.99 1.21 -28.12
C THR A 99 2.42 0.92 -28.54
N GLU A 100 3.37 0.86 -27.61
CA GLU A 100 4.76 0.50 -27.88
C GLU A 100 4.88 -0.88 -28.54
N SER A 101 4.19 -1.89 -28.00
CA SER A 101 4.22 -3.25 -28.56
C SER A 101 3.61 -3.33 -29.96
N LEU A 102 2.59 -2.51 -30.25
CA LEU A 102 1.94 -2.45 -31.55
C LEU A 102 2.78 -1.69 -32.60
N CYS A 103 3.52 -0.67 -32.18
CA CYS A 103 4.43 0.10 -33.05
C CYS A 103 5.75 -0.63 -33.32
N ASN A 104 6.16 -1.54 -32.43
CA ASN A 104 7.34 -2.37 -32.66
C ASN A 104 7.04 -3.44 -33.73
N GLN A 105 7.74 -3.39 -34.86
CA GLN A 105 7.49 -4.28 -36.01
C GLN A 105 7.64 -5.77 -35.65
N LEU A 106 8.64 -6.13 -34.85
CA LEU A 106 8.90 -7.52 -34.49
C LEU A 106 7.77 -8.06 -33.60
N ILE A 107 7.37 -7.29 -32.58
CA ILE A 107 6.30 -7.68 -31.64
C ILE A 107 4.95 -7.71 -32.35
N SER A 108 4.64 -6.68 -33.15
CA SER A 108 3.41 -6.60 -33.94
C SER A 108 3.26 -7.78 -34.90
N THR A 109 4.37 -8.22 -35.52
CA THR A 109 4.38 -9.44 -36.35
C THR A 109 4.06 -10.69 -35.53
N LYS A 110 4.68 -10.86 -34.35
CA LYS A 110 4.36 -11.97 -33.43
C LYS A 110 2.89 -11.96 -33.02
N ILE A 111 2.32 -10.79 -32.72
CA ILE A 111 0.91 -10.64 -32.37
C ILE A 111 0.01 -11.08 -33.54
N ASN A 112 0.29 -10.63 -34.76
CA ASN A 112 -0.49 -11.02 -35.94
C ASN A 112 -0.40 -12.55 -36.19
N THR A 113 0.78 -13.15 -36.05
CA THR A 113 0.95 -14.61 -36.12
C THR A 113 0.09 -15.32 -35.07
N ALA A 114 0.12 -14.85 -33.82
CA ALA A 114 -0.71 -15.41 -32.75
C ALA A 114 -2.21 -15.27 -33.02
N ILE A 115 -2.66 -14.17 -33.64
CA ILE A 115 -4.06 -14.03 -34.09
C ILE A 115 -4.42 -15.14 -35.08
N HIS A 116 -3.58 -15.39 -36.09
CA HIS A 116 -3.84 -16.45 -37.07
C HIS A 116 -3.82 -17.86 -36.44
N MET A 117 -2.97 -18.10 -35.45
CA MET A 117 -2.94 -19.39 -34.74
C MET A 117 -4.18 -19.62 -33.88
N VAL A 118 -4.66 -18.59 -33.18
CA VAL A 118 -5.80 -18.69 -32.25
C VAL A 118 -7.14 -18.60 -33.00
N PHE A 119 -7.19 -17.82 -34.08
CA PHE A 119 -8.39 -17.56 -34.90
C PHE A 119 -8.16 -17.93 -36.37
N PRO A 120 -7.83 -19.20 -36.69
CA PRO A 120 -7.42 -19.61 -38.04
C PRO A 120 -8.52 -19.52 -39.10
N PHE A 121 -9.78 -19.36 -38.68
CA PHE A 121 -10.93 -19.29 -39.57
C PHE A 121 -11.28 -17.85 -40.01
N VAL A 122 -10.56 -16.85 -39.50
CA VAL A 122 -10.79 -15.45 -39.89
C VAL A 122 -9.73 -15.07 -40.90
N ASP A 123 -10.14 -14.88 -42.15
CA ASP A 123 -9.29 -14.28 -43.17
C ASP A 123 -9.19 -12.76 -42.90
N LEU A 124 -8.05 -12.33 -42.37
CA LEU A 124 -7.81 -10.91 -42.11
C LEU A 124 -7.64 -10.09 -43.39
N ALA A 125 -7.32 -10.71 -44.53
CA ALA A 125 -7.26 -10.02 -45.81
C ALA A 125 -8.66 -9.62 -46.29
N GLU A 126 -9.65 -10.48 -46.06
CA GLU A 126 -11.06 -10.24 -46.39
C GLU A 126 -11.75 -9.36 -45.32
N TYR A 127 -11.45 -9.59 -44.05
CA TYR A 127 -12.11 -8.94 -42.90
C TYR A 127 -11.17 -8.06 -42.09
N MET A 128 -10.53 -7.08 -42.74
CA MET A 128 -9.57 -6.16 -42.11
C MET A 128 -10.10 -5.52 -40.80
N ASN A 129 -11.40 -5.18 -40.76
CA ASN A 129 -12.05 -4.57 -39.59
C ASN A 129 -12.15 -5.50 -38.37
N MET A 130 -12.00 -6.81 -38.55
CA MET A 130 -12.03 -7.78 -37.45
C MET A 130 -10.74 -7.79 -36.66
N ARG A 131 -9.64 -7.28 -37.24
CA ARG A 131 -8.32 -7.29 -36.61
C ARG A 131 -8.33 -6.69 -35.21
N GLU A 132 -8.93 -5.51 -35.04
CA GLU A 132 -8.97 -4.82 -33.74
C GLU A 132 -9.79 -5.59 -32.70
N ILE A 133 -10.86 -6.24 -33.12
CA ILE A 133 -11.65 -7.11 -32.24
C ILE A 133 -10.81 -8.32 -31.83
N LEU A 134 -10.11 -8.96 -32.78
CA LEU A 134 -9.28 -10.13 -32.50
C LEU A 134 -8.07 -9.80 -31.63
N LEU A 135 -7.49 -8.60 -31.77
CA LEU A 135 -6.44 -8.10 -30.86
C LEU A 135 -6.93 -8.07 -29.41
N MET A 136 -8.10 -7.47 -29.17
CA MET A 136 -8.69 -7.41 -27.83
C MET A 136 -9.05 -8.79 -27.28
N ARG A 137 -9.52 -9.70 -28.15
CA ARG A 137 -9.82 -11.09 -27.76
C ARG A 137 -8.55 -11.86 -27.42
N LEU A 138 -7.51 -11.73 -28.24
CA LEU A 138 -6.22 -12.36 -27.99
C LEU A 138 -5.62 -11.86 -26.68
N ALA A 139 -5.59 -10.54 -26.44
CA ALA A 139 -5.10 -9.97 -25.19
C ALA A 139 -5.89 -10.49 -23.98
N SER A 140 -7.22 -10.57 -24.08
CA SER A 140 -8.06 -11.13 -23.01
C SER A 140 -7.72 -12.60 -22.72
N LEU A 141 -7.50 -13.39 -23.76
CA LEU A 141 -7.14 -14.79 -23.65
C LEU A 141 -5.76 -14.99 -23.01
N ILE A 142 -4.76 -14.21 -23.42
CA ILE A 142 -3.40 -14.22 -22.85
C ILE A 142 -3.44 -13.82 -21.38
N PHE A 143 -4.17 -12.75 -21.04
CA PHE A 143 -4.28 -12.24 -19.67
C PHE A 143 -4.93 -13.27 -18.73
N HIS A 144 -5.95 -14.00 -19.19
CA HIS A 144 -6.67 -14.99 -18.39
C HIS A 144 -6.14 -16.44 -18.54
N ARG A 145 -5.00 -16.65 -19.19
CA ARG A 145 -4.48 -17.99 -19.56
C ARG A 145 -4.37 -18.95 -18.38
N GLU A 146 -3.83 -18.52 -17.25
CA GLU A 146 -3.64 -19.36 -16.06
C GLU A 146 -4.97 -19.76 -15.44
N TRP A 147 -5.92 -18.84 -15.39
CA TRP A 147 -7.27 -19.11 -14.90
C TRP A 147 -8.01 -20.09 -15.82
N LEU A 148 -7.90 -19.90 -17.14
CA LEU A 148 -8.51 -20.80 -18.13
C LEU A 148 -7.91 -22.21 -18.04
N GLN A 149 -6.59 -22.33 -17.89
CA GLN A 149 -5.92 -23.62 -17.75
C GLN A 149 -6.27 -24.35 -16.45
N SER A 150 -6.41 -23.63 -15.33
CA SER A 150 -6.77 -24.22 -14.04
C SER A 150 -8.25 -24.55 -13.91
N THR A 151 -9.14 -23.76 -14.54
CA THR A 151 -10.59 -23.89 -14.36
C THR A 151 -11.24 -24.81 -15.39
N LEU A 152 -10.76 -24.81 -16.64
CA LEU A 152 -11.40 -25.60 -17.70
C LEU A 152 -10.99 -27.08 -17.60
N PRO A 153 -11.89 -28.05 -17.86
CA PRO A 153 -11.55 -29.46 -17.95
C PRO A 153 -10.43 -29.74 -18.97
N ALA A 154 -9.62 -30.77 -18.73
CA ALA A 154 -8.51 -31.14 -19.62
C ALA A 154 -8.95 -31.49 -21.06
N ASN A 155 -10.18 -32.00 -21.22
CA ASN A 155 -10.80 -32.29 -22.51
C ASN A 155 -11.50 -31.09 -23.15
N HIS A 156 -11.46 -29.91 -22.52
CA HIS A 156 -12.12 -28.73 -23.08
C HIS A 156 -11.38 -28.24 -24.33
N PRO A 157 -12.05 -28.05 -25.49
CA PRO A 157 -11.40 -27.70 -26.75
C PRO A 157 -10.52 -26.44 -26.67
N LEU A 158 -10.99 -25.44 -25.92
CA LEU A 158 -10.23 -24.22 -25.69
C LEU A 158 -8.91 -24.50 -24.93
N ARG A 159 -8.96 -25.32 -23.86
CA ARG A 159 -7.77 -25.63 -23.05
C ARG A 159 -6.76 -26.44 -23.86
N GLN A 160 -7.21 -27.42 -24.64
CA GLN A 160 -6.34 -28.22 -25.50
C GLN A 160 -5.61 -27.34 -26.54
N LYS A 161 -6.32 -26.40 -27.18
CA LYS A 161 -5.72 -25.44 -28.11
C LYS A 161 -4.74 -24.48 -27.42
N PHE A 162 -5.06 -24.01 -26.21
CA PHE A 162 -4.14 -23.16 -25.44
C PHE A 162 -2.85 -23.88 -25.05
N VAL A 163 -2.89 -25.18 -24.77
CA VAL A 163 -1.68 -25.95 -24.45
C VAL A 163 -0.75 -26.00 -25.66
N THR A 164 -1.29 -26.13 -26.88
CA THR A 164 -0.48 -26.19 -28.11
C THR A 164 0.11 -24.85 -28.55
N THR A 165 -0.50 -23.72 -28.18
CA THR A 165 -0.02 -22.36 -28.51
C THR A 165 0.56 -21.61 -27.31
N ALA A 166 0.75 -22.30 -26.17
CA ALA A 166 1.19 -21.71 -24.92
C ALA A 166 2.54 -20.98 -25.00
N PRO A 167 3.57 -21.49 -25.70
CA PRO A 167 4.87 -20.83 -25.74
C PRO A 167 4.82 -19.43 -26.37
N GLU A 168 4.20 -19.30 -27.54
CA GLU A 168 4.10 -18.05 -28.27
C GLU A 168 3.23 -17.03 -27.51
N LEU A 169 2.17 -17.50 -26.86
CA LEU A 169 1.29 -16.66 -26.04
C LEU A 169 1.93 -16.24 -24.73
N ALA A 170 2.84 -17.05 -24.16
CA ALA A 170 3.58 -16.71 -22.96
C ALA A 170 4.55 -15.57 -23.21
N GLU A 171 5.25 -15.57 -24.35
CA GLU A 171 6.12 -14.45 -24.75
C GLU A 171 5.36 -13.13 -24.92
N LEU A 172 4.09 -13.20 -25.34
CA LEU A 172 3.26 -12.02 -25.55
C LEU A 172 2.62 -11.49 -24.25
N ALA A 173 2.70 -12.24 -23.16
CA ALA A 173 2.06 -11.88 -21.89
C ALA A 173 2.59 -10.57 -21.30
N ASP A 174 3.89 -10.32 -21.44
CA ASP A 174 4.54 -9.13 -20.88
C ASP A 174 4.09 -7.83 -21.55
N TYR A 175 3.48 -7.91 -22.73
CA TYR A 175 2.96 -6.76 -23.48
C TYR A 175 1.47 -6.51 -23.26
N VAL A 176 0.77 -7.37 -22.49
CA VAL A 176 -0.66 -7.23 -22.21
C VAL A 176 -0.88 -6.53 -20.88
N VAL A 177 -1.56 -5.38 -20.92
CA VAL A 177 -1.84 -4.56 -19.75
C VAL A 177 -3.34 -4.34 -19.56
N THR A 178 -3.72 -3.97 -18.34
CA THR A 178 -5.08 -3.50 -17.98
C THR A 178 -5.07 -2.05 -17.47
N THR A 179 -3.93 -1.37 -17.60
CA THR A 179 -3.65 -0.02 -17.13
C THR A 179 -3.71 0.97 -18.28
N SER A 180 -3.75 2.27 -17.96
CA SER A 180 -3.82 3.36 -18.94
C SER A 180 -2.49 3.68 -19.62
N GLU A 181 -1.41 2.94 -19.31
CA GLU A 181 -0.05 3.18 -19.82
C GLU A 181 0.07 2.97 -21.34
N SER A 182 -0.95 2.36 -21.95
CA SER A 182 -1.05 2.11 -23.39
C SER A 182 -1.59 3.27 -24.22
N GLY A 183 -2.09 4.34 -23.60
CA GLY A 183 -2.87 5.40 -24.29
C GLY A 183 -4.38 5.14 -24.34
N MET A 184 -4.87 3.99 -23.86
CA MET A 184 -6.30 3.75 -23.69
C MET A 184 -6.82 4.46 -22.43
N THR A 185 -7.96 5.14 -22.55
CA THR A 185 -8.58 5.89 -21.43
C THR A 185 -9.85 5.20 -20.95
N ALA A 186 -9.98 5.06 -19.63
CA ALA A 186 -11.18 4.50 -19.02
C ALA A 186 -12.33 5.52 -19.06
N THR A 187 -13.40 5.19 -19.75
CA THR A 187 -14.59 6.03 -19.91
C THR A 187 -15.75 5.56 -19.02
N GLY A 188 -16.78 6.40 -18.83
CA GLY A 188 -17.93 6.07 -17.97
C GLY A 188 -17.57 5.88 -16.50
N ILE A 189 -16.61 6.63 -15.98
CA ILE A 189 -16.12 6.52 -14.60
C ILE A 189 -16.87 7.51 -13.71
N PRO A 190 -17.58 7.06 -12.66
CA PRO A 190 -18.25 7.96 -11.73
C PRO A 190 -17.22 8.65 -10.80
N PRO A 191 -17.53 9.84 -10.26
CA PRO A 191 -16.63 10.57 -9.37
C PRO A 191 -16.13 9.76 -8.18
N GLN A 192 -17.00 8.92 -7.60
CA GLN A 192 -16.66 8.04 -6.48
C GLN A 192 -15.51 7.07 -6.80
N THR A 193 -15.40 6.57 -8.04
CA THR A 193 -14.32 5.67 -8.45
C THR A 193 -12.98 6.41 -8.50
N ALA A 194 -12.97 7.66 -8.97
CA ALA A 194 -11.77 8.50 -8.97
C ALA A 194 -11.29 8.80 -7.54
N ILE A 195 -12.21 9.14 -6.64
CA ILE A 195 -11.92 9.34 -5.21
C ILE A 195 -11.36 8.05 -4.59
N LEU A 196 -12.01 6.90 -4.83
CA LEU A 196 -11.53 5.61 -4.33
C LEU A 196 -10.12 5.27 -4.83
N LYS A 197 -9.80 5.61 -6.09
CA LYS A 197 -8.44 5.41 -6.64
C LYS A 197 -7.42 6.27 -5.89
N GLN A 198 -7.69 7.57 -5.69
CA GLN A 198 -6.82 8.45 -4.92
C GLN A 198 -6.65 7.98 -3.47
N LEU A 199 -7.74 7.52 -2.82
CA LEU A 199 -7.67 6.97 -1.46
C LEU A 199 -6.83 5.68 -1.38
N GLN A 200 -6.80 4.87 -2.45
CA GLN A 200 -5.91 3.70 -2.52
C GLN A 200 -4.45 4.12 -2.64
N GLU A 201 -4.15 5.15 -3.42
CA GLU A 201 -2.82 5.73 -3.54
C GLU A 201 -2.33 6.34 -2.21
N LEU A 202 -3.25 6.86 -1.39
CA LEU A 202 -2.96 7.42 -0.05
C LEU A 202 -2.83 6.37 1.07
N ARG A 203 -2.95 5.08 0.78
CA ARG A 203 -2.79 4.04 1.81
C ARG A 203 -1.42 4.17 2.49
N PRO A 204 -1.33 3.88 3.80
CA PRO A 204 -0.09 3.99 4.57
C PRO A 204 1.09 3.37 3.82
N GLU A 205 0.94 2.14 3.35
CA GLU A 205 1.93 1.36 2.58
C GLU A 205 2.61 2.18 1.46
N ASN A 206 1.85 2.99 0.73
CA ASN A 206 2.32 3.86 -0.36
C ASN A 206 2.76 5.25 0.12
N LEU A 207 2.30 5.69 1.28
CA LEU A 207 2.67 6.95 1.93
C LEU A 207 4.14 6.98 2.34
N LEU A 208 4.73 5.82 2.65
CA LEU A 208 6.17 5.67 2.85
C LEU A 208 6.95 6.12 1.63
N ASP A 209 6.54 5.73 0.42
CA ASP A 209 7.25 6.09 -0.80
C ASP A 209 7.11 7.59 -1.10
N GLY A 210 5.94 8.17 -0.79
CA GLY A 210 5.75 9.62 -0.83
C GLY A 210 6.67 10.36 0.15
N VAL A 211 6.75 9.92 1.41
CA VAL A 211 7.63 10.51 2.43
C VAL A 211 9.11 10.28 2.08
N LYS A 212 9.49 9.12 1.54
CA LYS A 212 10.85 8.83 1.07
C LYS A 212 11.25 9.82 -0.02
N ARG A 213 10.41 10.03 -1.03
CA ARG A 213 10.65 11.01 -2.11
C ARG A 213 10.84 12.43 -1.55
N ILE A 214 10.00 12.85 -0.61
CA ILE A 214 10.12 14.16 0.05
C ILE A 214 11.44 14.26 0.83
N LEU A 215 11.80 13.23 1.60
CA LEU A 215 13.05 13.19 2.38
C LEU A 215 14.30 13.18 1.48
N GLU A 216 14.28 12.42 0.38
CA GLU A 216 15.34 12.40 -0.64
C GLU A 216 15.49 13.77 -1.32
N GLU A 217 14.37 14.44 -1.62
CA GLU A 217 14.38 15.79 -2.17
C GLU A 217 14.90 16.84 -1.15
N CYS A 218 14.52 16.72 0.12
CA CYS A 218 15.07 17.55 1.19
C CYS A 218 16.57 17.30 1.40
N ALA A 219 17.03 16.04 1.31
CA ALA A 219 18.43 15.65 1.42
C ALA A 219 19.28 16.28 0.30
N ARG A 220 18.78 16.26 -0.95
CA ARG A 220 19.43 16.94 -2.08
C ARG A 220 19.56 18.45 -1.88
N ARG A 221 18.60 19.10 -1.23
CA ARG A 221 18.63 20.56 -1.00
C ARG A 221 19.57 20.99 0.13
N HIS A 222 19.90 20.11 1.07
CA HIS A 222 20.64 20.48 2.31
C HIS A 222 22.01 19.81 2.42
N ASP A 223 22.51 19.19 1.35
CA ASP A 223 23.83 18.52 1.28
C ASP A 223 24.13 17.59 2.49
N ARG A 224 23.07 16.94 2.98
CA ARG A 224 23.14 15.94 4.06
C ARG A 224 22.52 14.66 3.51
N PRO A 225 23.26 13.54 3.44
CA PRO A 225 22.71 12.27 3.01
C PRO A 225 21.75 11.75 4.08
N VAL A 226 20.46 12.06 3.94
CA VAL A 226 19.41 11.41 4.73
C VAL A 226 19.07 10.12 4.00
N LYS A 227 19.59 8.98 4.46
CA LYS A 227 19.09 7.67 4.04
C LYS A 227 17.65 7.50 4.55
N ALA A 228 16.67 7.92 3.74
CA ALA A 228 15.25 7.89 4.08
C ALA A 228 14.75 6.48 4.42
N GLU A 229 15.37 5.45 3.83
CA GLU A 229 15.12 4.03 4.07
C GLU A 229 15.27 3.59 5.53
N SER A 230 15.98 4.38 6.35
CA SER A 230 16.34 4.02 7.73
C SER A 230 15.45 4.64 8.81
N LEU A 231 14.51 5.53 8.48
CA LEU A 231 13.87 6.39 9.49
C LEU A 231 12.49 5.92 9.95
N LEU A 232 11.73 5.22 9.10
CA LEU A 232 10.40 4.73 9.43
C LEU A 232 10.23 3.25 9.09
N HIS A 233 9.69 2.51 10.04
CA HIS A 233 9.41 1.09 9.94
C HIS A 233 7.93 0.83 10.21
N PHE A 234 7.31 -0.05 9.43
CA PHE A 234 5.89 -0.39 9.58
C PHE A 234 5.72 -1.73 10.28
N TRP A 235 5.11 -1.71 11.48
CA TRP A 235 4.73 -2.93 12.18
C TRP A 235 3.59 -2.67 13.18
N LYS A 236 2.72 -3.68 13.40
CA LYS A 236 1.45 -3.55 14.15
C LYS A 236 0.52 -2.45 13.59
N GLY A 237 0.44 -2.35 12.26
CA GLY A 237 -0.49 -1.43 11.57
C GLY A 237 -0.19 0.06 11.76
N LYS A 238 1.00 0.42 12.24
CA LYS A 238 1.42 1.82 12.47
C LYS A 238 2.88 2.01 12.09
N TYR A 239 3.23 3.26 11.78
CA TYR A 239 4.61 3.70 11.60
C TYR A 239 5.34 3.87 12.90
N ARG A 240 6.62 3.45 12.89
CA ARG A 240 7.51 3.36 14.04
C ARG A 240 8.88 3.87 13.65
N LEU A 241 9.57 4.52 14.58
CA LEU A 241 10.92 5.08 14.33
C LEU A 241 12.06 4.05 14.47
N VAL A 242 11.73 2.80 14.80
CA VAL A 242 12.70 1.71 14.96
C VAL A 242 12.16 0.40 14.36
N PRO A 243 13.03 -0.48 13.86
CA PRO A 243 12.61 -1.73 13.26
C PRO A 243 12.11 -2.72 14.32
N LYS A 244 11.17 -3.59 13.94
CA LYS A 244 10.57 -4.59 14.85
C LYS A 244 11.61 -5.50 15.52
N LYS A 245 12.72 -5.79 14.81
CA LYS A 245 13.82 -6.65 15.26
C LYS A 245 14.85 -5.94 16.15
N TRP A 246 14.74 -4.64 16.35
CA TRP A 246 15.68 -3.91 17.20
C TRP A 246 15.59 -4.41 18.65
N PRO A 247 16.71 -4.78 19.30
CA PRO A 247 16.71 -5.37 20.65
C PRO A 247 16.27 -4.40 21.75
N GLY A 248 16.22 -3.10 21.46
CA GLY A 248 15.87 -2.03 22.41
C GLY A 248 17.07 -1.18 22.80
N LEU A 249 16.93 -0.43 23.89
CA LEU A 249 17.93 0.53 24.34
C LEU A 249 19.26 -0.16 24.69
N PRO A 250 20.40 0.35 24.22
CA PRO A 250 21.71 -0.21 24.55
C PRO A 250 22.04 0.01 26.02
N THR A 251 22.90 -0.85 26.56
CA THR A 251 23.41 -0.73 27.93
C THR A 251 24.76 -0.04 27.91
N VAL A 252 24.78 1.30 27.97
CA VAL A 252 26.01 2.10 27.93
C VAL A 252 26.11 3.03 29.15
N SER A 253 27.17 3.83 29.20
CA SER A 253 27.41 4.77 30.30
C SER A 253 26.47 5.99 30.19
N PRO A 254 26.21 6.71 31.30
CA PRO A 254 25.35 7.90 31.27
C PRO A 254 25.79 8.98 30.26
N ALA A 255 27.08 9.13 30.01
CA ALA A 255 27.62 10.05 29.02
C ALA A 255 27.31 9.60 27.57
N ALA A 256 27.45 8.30 27.30
CA ALA A 256 27.06 7.73 26.02
C ALA A 256 25.53 7.79 25.83
N ASP A 257 24.76 7.52 26.89
CA ASP A 257 23.30 7.64 26.89
C ASP A 257 22.87 9.08 26.55
N TRP A 258 23.56 10.09 27.08
CA TRP A 258 23.32 11.50 26.78
C TRP A 258 23.56 11.82 25.30
N GLN A 259 24.62 11.28 24.71
CA GLN A 259 24.86 11.44 23.28
C GLN A 259 23.76 10.76 22.44
N LEU A 260 23.37 9.53 22.80
CA LEU A 260 22.29 8.79 22.12
C LEU A 260 20.93 9.52 22.21
N TRP A 261 20.68 10.22 23.31
CA TRP A 261 19.49 11.05 23.49
C TRP A 261 19.37 12.15 22.43
N TRP A 262 20.50 12.72 22.01
CA TRP A 262 20.55 13.82 21.06
C TRP A 262 20.79 13.40 19.60
N GLU A 263 21.66 12.43 19.35
CA GLU A 263 22.12 12.09 17.99
C GLU A 263 21.58 10.76 17.47
N GLY A 264 21.11 9.88 18.37
CA GLY A 264 20.85 8.48 18.03
C GLY A 264 22.15 7.77 17.67
N TYR A 265 22.06 6.67 16.93
CA TYR A 265 23.23 5.90 16.51
C TYR A 265 22.92 4.98 15.33
N GLU A 266 23.96 4.43 14.72
CA GLU A 266 23.82 3.37 13.74
C GLU A 266 23.93 2.00 14.43
N HIS A 267 22.88 1.20 14.35
CA HIS A 267 22.83 -0.15 14.89
C HIS A 267 23.14 -1.17 13.80
N LYS A 268 24.16 -1.99 14.00
CA LYS A 268 24.54 -3.08 13.09
C LYS A 268 23.84 -4.38 13.52
N PHE A 269 23.06 -4.97 12.62
CA PHE A 269 22.49 -6.31 12.78
C PHE A 269 23.46 -7.39 12.28
N SER A 270 24.24 -7.08 11.24
CA SER A 270 25.32 -7.91 10.69
C SER A 270 26.41 -7.02 10.07
N GLU A 271 27.44 -7.62 9.45
CA GLU A 271 28.48 -6.87 8.72
C GLU A 271 27.92 -6.08 7.53
N THR A 272 26.85 -6.57 6.92
CA THR A 272 26.22 -5.99 5.73
C THR A 272 24.91 -5.25 6.03
N GLU A 273 24.33 -5.45 7.22
CA GLU A 273 23.04 -4.88 7.60
C GLU A 273 23.17 -3.92 8.79
N SER A 274 22.92 -2.63 8.54
CA SER A 274 22.82 -1.61 9.58
C SER A 274 21.57 -0.75 9.41
N VAL A 275 21.08 -0.20 10.52
CA VAL A 275 19.95 0.74 10.55
C VAL A 275 20.29 1.92 11.44
N ARG A 276 20.01 3.14 10.95
CA ARG A 276 20.12 4.35 11.75
C ARG A 276 18.93 4.44 12.72
N ILE A 277 19.21 4.36 14.01
CA ILE A 277 18.23 4.62 15.06
C ILE A 277 18.19 6.13 15.32
N SER A 278 16.98 6.69 15.23
CA SER A 278 16.71 8.10 15.52
C SER A 278 17.12 8.49 16.95
N ALA A 279 17.37 9.77 17.18
CA ALA A 279 17.65 10.32 18.51
C ALA A 279 16.59 9.88 19.53
N PHE A 280 17.03 9.38 20.69
CA PHE A 280 16.10 8.69 21.60
C PHE A 280 15.02 9.63 22.17
N ARG A 281 15.26 10.95 22.16
CA ARG A 281 14.25 11.96 22.52
C ARG A 281 12.97 11.88 21.67
N LEU A 282 13.08 11.41 20.42
CA LEU A 282 11.97 11.32 19.46
C LEU A 282 11.17 10.02 19.61
N LEU A 283 11.77 8.98 20.19
CA LEU A 283 11.15 7.66 20.30
C LEU A 283 9.95 7.68 21.24
N LYS A 284 8.89 6.95 20.92
CA LYS A 284 7.72 6.75 21.79
C LYS A 284 7.76 5.35 22.38
N ALA A 285 7.09 5.13 23.51
CA ALA A 285 6.97 3.78 24.08
C ALA A 285 6.40 2.80 23.04
N SER A 286 5.45 3.26 22.24
CA SER A 286 4.87 2.45 21.17
C SER A 286 5.86 2.01 20.06
N ASP A 287 7.04 2.62 19.98
CA ASP A 287 8.13 2.22 19.09
C ASP A 287 8.91 1.00 19.61
N PHE A 288 8.65 0.53 20.83
CA PHE A 288 9.29 -0.66 21.36
C PHE A 288 8.39 -1.88 21.22
N ALA A 289 8.92 -2.95 20.62
CA ALA A 289 8.21 -4.21 20.45
C ALA A 289 7.90 -4.90 21.80
N THR A 290 8.80 -4.77 22.77
CA THR A 290 8.73 -5.40 24.09
C THR A 290 8.29 -4.43 25.19
N ARG A 291 7.51 -4.92 26.17
CA ARG A 291 7.06 -4.12 27.32
C ARG A 291 8.24 -3.65 28.18
N SER A 292 9.30 -4.47 28.28
CA SER A 292 10.55 -4.10 28.97
C SER A 292 11.21 -2.87 28.35
N GLY A 293 11.32 -2.82 27.01
CA GLY A 293 11.85 -1.66 26.30
C GLY A 293 11.01 -0.39 26.50
N GLN A 294 9.69 -0.54 26.59
CA GLN A 294 8.77 0.57 26.88
C GLN A 294 9.05 1.18 28.26
N TYR A 295 9.18 0.35 29.29
CA TYR A 295 9.52 0.81 30.64
C TYR A 295 10.91 1.43 30.71
N ALA A 296 11.89 0.83 30.03
CA ALA A 296 13.25 1.37 29.97
C ALA A 296 13.26 2.78 29.34
N LEU A 297 12.51 3.02 28.25
CA LEU A 297 12.40 4.35 27.65
C LEU A 297 11.79 5.38 28.61
N THR A 298 10.78 5.01 29.39
CA THR A 298 10.18 5.92 30.38
C THR A 298 11.21 6.37 31.41
N GLU A 299 12.03 5.44 31.89
CA GLU A 299 13.10 5.74 32.85
C GLU A 299 14.20 6.63 32.24
N TRP A 300 14.60 6.34 31.00
CA TRP A 300 15.48 7.19 30.21
C TRP A 300 14.93 8.60 30.06
N ARG A 301 13.67 8.73 29.64
CA ARG A 301 13.02 10.02 29.46
C ARG A 301 13.02 10.83 30.75
N ASN A 302 12.68 10.22 31.88
CA ASN A 302 12.67 10.92 33.17
C ASN A 302 14.06 11.47 33.53
N LEU A 303 15.12 10.66 33.35
CA LEU A 303 16.49 11.07 33.64
C LEU A 303 16.98 12.15 32.66
N MET A 304 16.79 11.93 31.37
CA MET A 304 17.28 12.82 30.32
C MET A 304 16.54 14.15 30.34
N THR A 305 15.22 14.17 30.55
CA THR A 305 14.47 15.42 30.73
C THR A 305 14.93 16.17 31.98
N TYR A 306 15.27 15.47 33.07
CA TYR A 306 15.86 16.11 34.24
C TYR A 306 17.19 16.80 33.91
N TYR A 307 18.08 16.11 33.21
CA TYR A 307 19.35 16.69 32.74
C TYR A 307 19.12 17.86 31.80
N THR A 308 18.30 17.72 30.76
CA THR A 308 17.98 18.81 29.83
C THR A 308 17.45 20.05 30.55
N ASN A 309 16.56 19.88 31.54
CA ASN A 309 16.04 21.01 32.31
C ASN A 309 17.11 21.71 33.16
N LYS A 310 18.05 20.93 33.74
CA LYS A 310 19.15 21.49 34.52
C LYS A 310 20.17 22.22 33.65
N VAL A 311 20.54 21.64 32.51
CA VAL A 311 21.45 22.30 31.57
C VAL A 311 20.85 23.58 31.00
N ARG A 312 19.54 23.62 30.73
CA ARG A 312 18.88 24.85 30.25
C ARG A 312 19.04 26.05 31.21
N ILE A 313 19.20 25.77 32.50
CA ILE A 313 19.44 26.80 33.53
C ILE A 313 20.94 27.15 33.60
N LEU A 314 21.82 26.13 33.51
CA LEU A 314 23.27 26.30 33.65
C LEU A 314 23.90 26.96 32.41
N GLU A 315 23.39 26.62 31.22
CA GLU A 315 23.93 27.03 29.92
C GLU A 315 22.80 27.61 29.04
N PRO A 316 22.25 28.80 29.38
CA PRO A 316 21.09 29.37 28.68
C PRO A 316 21.41 29.85 27.25
N ALA A 317 22.69 30.07 26.93
CA ALA A 317 23.13 30.55 25.62
C ALA A 317 23.17 29.45 24.54
N ILE A 318 23.14 28.17 24.91
CA ILE A 318 23.15 27.03 23.98
C ILE A 318 21.75 26.84 23.37
N ASP A 319 21.67 26.50 22.08
CA ASP A 319 20.42 26.06 21.47
C ASP A 319 20.05 24.64 21.94
N HIS A 320 19.11 24.56 22.87
CA HIS A 320 18.59 23.29 23.41
C HIS A 320 17.60 22.56 22.50
N ARG A 321 17.27 23.10 21.32
CA ARG A 321 16.39 22.45 20.33
C ARG A 321 17.20 21.63 19.33
N HIS A 322 18.28 22.21 18.81
CA HIS A 322 19.16 21.59 17.81
C HIS A 322 20.64 21.78 18.15
N PRO A 323 21.11 21.28 19.31
CA PRO A 323 22.50 21.48 19.74
C PRO A 323 23.48 20.78 18.80
N SER A 324 24.62 21.42 18.53
CA SER A 324 25.75 20.79 17.81
C SER A 324 26.42 19.71 18.68
N LEU A 325 27.27 18.86 18.08
CA LEU A 325 28.03 17.86 18.85
C LEU A 325 28.89 18.51 19.94
N ALA A 326 29.49 19.67 19.65
CA ALA A 326 30.27 20.43 20.62
C ALA A 326 29.38 20.93 21.78
N ASP A 327 28.17 21.42 21.47
CA ASP A 327 27.20 21.82 22.47
C ASP A 327 26.79 20.64 23.34
N ILE A 328 26.49 19.48 22.76
CA ILE A 328 26.11 18.25 23.49
C ILE A 328 27.19 17.85 24.50
N GLN A 329 28.47 17.94 24.11
CA GLN A 329 29.60 17.65 24.99
C GLN A 329 29.77 18.72 26.09
N ASN A 330 29.61 20.00 25.75
CA ASN A 330 29.69 21.11 26.72
C ASN A 330 28.57 21.02 27.76
N MET A 331 27.34 20.73 27.32
CA MET A 331 26.20 20.46 28.19
C MET A 331 26.47 19.34 29.19
N TRP A 332 27.11 18.24 28.75
CA TRP A 332 27.50 17.15 29.65
C TRP A 332 28.57 17.58 30.66
N LYS A 333 29.61 18.30 30.22
CA LYS A 333 30.65 18.84 31.11
C LYS A 333 30.07 19.77 32.18
N ALA A 334 29.08 20.59 31.84
CA ALA A 334 28.38 21.43 32.80
C ALA A 334 27.65 20.58 33.87
N LEU A 335 26.96 19.52 33.46
CA LEU A 335 26.30 18.60 34.41
C LEU A 335 27.29 17.91 35.36
N GLU A 336 28.45 17.50 34.86
CA GLU A 336 29.51 16.88 35.69
C GLU A 336 30.13 17.91 36.66
N LYS A 337 30.42 19.13 36.17
CA LYS A 337 30.99 20.22 36.97
C LYS A 337 30.10 20.58 38.16
N HIS A 338 28.79 20.61 37.95
CA HIS A 338 27.80 20.91 38.99
C HIS A 338 27.36 19.68 39.81
N GLY A 339 27.99 18.51 39.62
CA GLY A 339 27.70 17.29 40.38
C GLY A 339 26.30 16.69 40.12
N ILE A 340 25.64 17.11 39.04
CA ILE A 340 24.28 16.67 38.67
C ILE A 340 24.35 15.33 37.93
N ALA A 341 25.28 15.23 36.98
CA ALA A 341 25.63 13.95 36.37
C ALA A 341 26.73 13.28 37.19
N PRO A 342 26.66 11.95 37.41
CA PRO A 342 27.75 11.24 38.06
C PRO A 342 29.01 11.36 37.20
N LYS A 343 30.14 11.71 37.83
CA LYS A 343 31.44 11.66 37.14
C LYS A 343 31.65 10.26 36.58
N SER A 344 32.13 10.19 35.35
CA SER A 344 32.36 8.96 34.61
C SER A 344 33.22 7.91 35.35
N ALA A 345 33.99 8.32 36.38
CA ALA A 345 34.64 7.46 37.36
C ALA A 345 34.67 8.11 38.75
N GLU A 346 34.06 7.46 39.75
CA GLU A 346 34.25 7.78 41.18
C GLU A 346 34.66 6.50 41.92
N LYS A 347 35.76 6.54 42.70
CA LYS A 347 36.07 5.52 43.70
C LYS A 347 35.26 5.83 44.96
N MET A 348 34.32 4.95 45.31
CA MET A 348 33.71 4.92 46.64
C MET A 348 34.32 3.80 47.48
N THR A 349 34.62 4.14 48.72
CA THR A 349 35.21 3.28 49.75
C THR A 349 34.31 2.07 50.03
N GLN A 350 34.91 0.89 49.90
CA GLN A 350 34.39 -0.45 50.25
C GLN A 350 33.27 -1.05 49.37
N ARG A 351 33.42 -0.99 48.05
CA ARG A 351 33.20 -2.09 47.06
C ARG A 351 33.23 -1.49 45.65
N THR A 352 34.16 -1.97 44.84
CA THR A 352 34.43 -1.43 43.50
C THR A 352 33.35 -1.87 42.50
N ILE A 353 32.22 -1.17 42.45
CA ILE A 353 31.30 -1.29 41.30
C ILE A 353 31.91 -0.47 40.17
N ARG A 354 32.45 -1.14 39.15
CA ARG A 354 33.01 -0.49 37.95
C ARG A 354 31.96 0.44 37.33
N ALA A 355 32.37 1.65 36.96
CA ALA A 355 31.50 2.67 36.35
C ALA A 355 30.80 2.19 35.07
N SER A 356 31.34 1.16 34.41
CA SER A 356 30.75 0.44 33.27
C SER A 356 29.42 -0.26 33.57
N ASN A 357 29.05 -0.46 34.84
CA ASN A 357 27.84 -1.19 35.24
C ASN A 357 26.69 -0.27 35.67
N ARG A 358 26.83 1.06 35.59
CA ARG A 358 25.74 2.01 35.87
C ARG A 358 24.90 2.22 34.61
N THR A 359 23.88 1.38 34.44
CA THR A 359 22.84 1.62 33.44
C THR A 359 22.00 2.84 33.83
N VAL A 360 21.28 3.45 32.88
CA VAL A 360 20.31 4.52 33.16
C VAL A 360 19.36 4.19 34.31
N LEU A 361 18.93 2.92 34.39
CA LEU A 361 18.05 2.46 35.47
C LEU A 361 18.72 2.55 36.84
N THR A 362 20.02 2.24 36.92
CA THR A 362 20.81 2.35 38.15
C THR A 362 21.03 3.82 38.52
N THR A 363 21.37 4.67 37.55
CA THR A 363 21.58 6.11 37.77
C THR A 363 20.29 6.83 38.16
N ALA A 364 19.17 6.53 37.50
CA ALA A 364 17.86 7.05 37.84
C ALA A 364 17.42 6.65 39.26
N LYS A 365 17.69 5.40 39.69
CA LYS A 365 17.43 4.94 41.06
C LYS A 365 18.25 5.72 42.10
N VAL A 366 19.54 5.97 41.84
CA VAL A 366 20.42 6.72 42.75
C VAL A 366 19.96 8.17 42.89
N ILE A 367 19.62 8.84 41.79
CA ILE A 367 19.14 10.23 41.81
C ILE A 367 17.78 10.34 42.50
N ARG A 368 16.86 9.39 42.28
CA ARG A 368 15.59 9.33 43.02
C ARG A 368 15.80 9.15 44.52
N LYS A 369 16.76 8.31 44.93
CA LYS A 369 17.09 8.10 46.34
C LYS A 369 17.68 9.36 46.99
N ARG A 370 18.59 10.07 46.31
CA ARG A 370 19.14 11.36 46.77
C ARG A 370 18.05 12.41 46.94
N ARG A 371 17.17 12.58 45.95
CA ARG A 371 16.03 13.51 46.02
C ARG A 371 15.04 13.18 47.14
N ARG A 372 14.76 11.90 47.37
CA ARG A 372 13.92 11.49 48.51
C ARG A 372 14.59 11.85 49.84
N ALA A 373 15.90 11.69 49.96
CA ALA A 373 16.63 12.08 51.15
C ALA A 373 16.65 13.62 51.35
N GLU A 374 16.86 14.39 50.29
CA GLU A 374 16.80 15.88 50.31
C GLU A 374 15.40 16.41 50.64
N ASN A 375 14.35 15.75 50.15
CA ASN A 375 12.95 16.10 50.47
C ASN A 375 12.55 15.67 51.89
N VAL A 376 13.20 14.66 52.47
CA VAL A 376 12.98 14.22 53.85
C VAL A 376 13.75 15.09 54.85
N SER A 377 14.91 15.63 54.47
CA SER A 377 15.67 16.58 55.31
C SER A 377 15.18 18.03 55.24
N THR A 378 14.22 18.32 54.36
CA THR A 378 13.58 19.65 54.22
C THR A 378 12.13 19.67 54.71
N LEU A 379 11.66 18.57 55.32
CA LEU A 379 10.46 18.58 56.15
C LEU A 379 10.83 19.12 57.54
N PRO A 380 10.10 20.12 58.07
CA PRO A 380 10.39 20.74 59.37
C PRO A 380 10.26 19.77 60.55
#